data_AF-A0A6L8C978-F1
#
_entry.id   AF-A0A6L8C978-F1
#
_cell.length_a   1.000
_cell.length_b   1.000
_cell.length_c   1.000
_cell.angle_alpha   90.00
_cell.angle_beta   90.00
_cell.angle_gamma   90.00
#
_symmetry.space_group_name_H-M   'P 1'
#
loop_
_entity.id
_entity.type
_entity.pdbx_description
1 polymer ?
#
loop_
_entity_poly.entity_id
_entity_poly.type
_entity_poly.pdbx_seq_one_letter_code
_entity_poly.pdbx_strand_id
1 'polypeptide(L)'
;MTRAQQVDRNRAIVQDLKGGMSTTGAAVKHGLSAERIRQIARQIGVPLPRGRLTKAASAERNRAIVQDLRGGGMSIKGAATKYDLSGYWIKEIAKQNGVSLPPSPQMHAKRNRAIARDVRGGMRCIEVATKYGLTQPSIWRIAQAEGVDMSGRRGSRGHRERPRERDRERNRQIVQDLKAGMSRKETATKYGLSRNRIGEIARHGKATS
;
A
#
# COMPACT_ATOMS: atom_id res chain seq x y z
N MET A 1 25.40 -28.89 -2.46
CA MET A 1 24.17 -29.64 -2.82
C MET A 1 24.58 -31.05 -3.20
N THR A 2 24.00 -32.07 -2.57
CA THR A 2 24.36 -33.46 -2.82
C THR A 2 23.72 -33.98 -4.12
N ARG A 3 24.26 -35.08 -4.66
CA ARG A 3 23.75 -35.70 -5.89
C ARG A 3 22.27 -36.14 -5.73
N ALA A 4 21.89 -36.60 -4.54
CA ALA A 4 20.51 -36.93 -4.18
C ALA A 4 19.59 -35.70 -4.21
N GLN A 5 20.00 -34.60 -3.56
CA GLN A 5 19.24 -33.34 -3.59
C GLN A 5 19.04 -32.80 -5.01
N GLN A 6 19.97 -33.08 -5.92
CA GLN A 6 19.85 -32.66 -7.33
C GLN A 6 18.85 -33.48 -8.11
N VAL A 7 18.79 -34.79 -7.84
CA VAL A 7 17.81 -35.68 -8.44
C VAL A 7 16.40 -35.29 -7.97
N ASP A 8 16.21 -35.01 -6.68
CA ASP A 8 14.91 -34.62 -6.13
C ASP A 8 14.41 -33.29 -6.70
N ARG A 9 15.28 -32.27 -6.76
CA ARG A 9 14.96 -30.99 -7.39
C ARG A 9 14.60 -31.16 -8.87
N ASN A 10 15.37 -31.96 -9.62
CA ASN A 10 15.08 -32.21 -11.03
C ASN A 10 13.76 -32.96 -11.22
N ARG A 11 13.42 -33.89 -10.33
CA ARG A 11 12.12 -34.58 -10.33
C ARG A 11 10.97 -33.61 -10.04
N ALA A 12 11.14 -32.69 -9.11
CA ALA A 12 10.16 -31.63 -8.82
C ALA A 12 9.96 -30.67 -10.01
N ILE A 13 11.04 -30.24 -10.65
CA ILE A 13 11.00 -29.41 -11.88
C ILE A 13 10.21 -30.13 -12.97
N VAL A 14 10.45 -31.43 -13.16
CA VAL A 14 9.73 -32.23 -14.17
C VAL A 14 8.24 -32.33 -13.85
N GLN A 15 7.86 -32.51 -12.59
CA GLN A 15 6.44 -32.54 -12.20
C GLN A 15 5.76 -31.21 -12.46
N ASP A 16 6.42 -30.09 -12.14
CA ASP A 16 5.90 -28.76 -12.42
C ASP A 16 5.70 -28.52 -13.93
N LEU A 17 6.69 -28.91 -14.74
CA LEU A 17 6.60 -28.80 -16.20
C LEU A 17 5.49 -29.69 -16.79
N LYS A 18 5.34 -30.92 -16.29
CA LYS A 18 4.24 -31.83 -16.68
C LYS A 18 2.87 -31.31 -16.23
N GLY A 19 2.82 -30.59 -15.10
CA GLY A 19 1.65 -29.86 -14.62
C GLY A 19 1.34 -28.59 -15.43
N GLY A 20 2.10 -28.29 -16.49
CA GLY A 20 1.86 -27.16 -17.37
C GLY A 20 2.50 -25.84 -16.91
N MET A 21 3.39 -25.88 -15.90
CA MET A 21 4.18 -24.71 -15.50
C MET A 21 5.11 -24.31 -16.65
N SER A 22 5.22 -23.01 -16.91
CA SER A 22 6.15 -22.50 -17.92
C SER A 22 7.60 -22.69 -17.47
N THR A 23 8.52 -22.76 -18.43
CA THR A 23 9.97 -22.83 -18.13
C THR A 23 10.44 -21.64 -17.31
N THR A 24 9.83 -20.47 -17.51
CA THR A 24 10.11 -19.23 -16.74
C THR A 24 9.56 -19.33 -15.31
N GLY A 25 8.34 -19.84 -15.12
CA GLY A 25 7.77 -20.06 -13.79
C GLY A 25 8.57 -21.09 -12.98
N ALA A 26 8.99 -22.18 -13.63
CA ALA A 26 9.84 -23.19 -13.02
C ALA A 26 11.25 -22.63 -12.70
N ALA A 27 11.80 -21.76 -13.54
CA ALA A 27 13.08 -21.10 -13.30
C ALA A 27 13.04 -20.25 -12.01
N VAL A 28 12.00 -19.44 -11.84
CA VAL A 28 11.79 -18.62 -10.64
C VAL A 28 11.58 -19.52 -9.41
N LYS A 29 10.68 -20.51 -9.50
CA LYS A 29 10.35 -21.40 -8.39
C LYS A 29 11.54 -22.19 -7.87
N HIS A 30 12.42 -22.66 -8.77
CA HIS A 30 13.54 -23.53 -8.42
C HIS A 30 14.89 -22.81 -8.33
N GLY A 31 14.91 -21.48 -8.50
CA GLY A 31 16.12 -20.67 -8.42
C GLY A 31 17.17 -21.03 -9.48
N LEU A 32 16.72 -21.36 -10.70
CA LEU A 32 17.58 -21.78 -11.81
C LEU A 32 17.37 -20.88 -13.03
N SER A 33 18.35 -20.83 -13.93
CA SER A 33 18.14 -20.18 -15.22
C SER A 33 17.13 -20.95 -16.08
N ALA A 34 16.36 -20.24 -16.89
CA ALA A 34 15.41 -20.86 -17.83
C ALA A 34 16.09 -21.83 -18.81
N GLU A 35 17.35 -21.58 -19.18
CA GLU A 35 18.14 -22.52 -19.98
C GLU A 35 18.46 -23.80 -19.20
N ARG A 36 18.79 -23.69 -17.90
CA ARG A 36 19.05 -24.87 -17.08
C ARG A 36 17.79 -25.74 -16.93
N ILE A 37 16.63 -25.13 -16.77
CA ILE A 37 15.34 -25.83 -16.80
C ILE A 37 15.12 -26.54 -18.14
N ARG A 38 15.39 -25.86 -19.27
CA ARG A 38 15.28 -26.46 -20.61
C ARG A 38 16.21 -27.65 -20.80
N GLN A 39 17.44 -27.56 -20.30
CA GLN A 39 18.42 -28.64 -20.35
C GLN A 39 17.99 -29.85 -19.52
N ILE A 40 17.48 -29.63 -18.30
CA ILE A 40 16.96 -30.69 -17.43
C ILE A 40 15.78 -31.40 -18.10
N ALA A 41 14.85 -30.65 -18.70
CA ALA A 41 13.71 -31.23 -19.41
C ALA A 41 14.14 -32.08 -20.62
N ARG A 42 15.11 -31.60 -21.42
CA ARG A 42 15.68 -32.36 -22.55
C ARG A 42 16.37 -33.65 -22.08
N GLN A 43 17.19 -33.57 -21.02
CA GLN A 43 17.91 -34.72 -20.46
C GLN A 43 16.98 -35.83 -19.95
N ILE A 44 15.79 -35.46 -19.46
CA ILE A 44 14.80 -36.39 -18.91
C ILE A 44 13.73 -36.76 -19.97
N GLY A 45 13.85 -36.26 -21.21
CA GLY A 45 12.94 -36.57 -22.30
C GLY A 45 11.53 -35.99 -22.11
N VAL A 46 11.37 -34.97 -21.27
CA VAL A 46 10.07 -34.31 -21.10
C VAL A 46 9.87 -33.35 -22.27
N PRO A 47 8.79 -33.48 -23.05
CA PRO A 47 8.48 -32.52 -24.10
C PRO A 47 8.35 -31.15 -23.45
N LEU A 48 9.28 -30.26 -23.81
CA LEU A 48 9.21 -28.88 -23.39
C LEU A 48 7.87 -28.31 -23.89
N PRO A 49 7.11 -27.58 -23.06
CA PRO A 49 5.88 -26.96 -23.51
C PRO A 49 6.20 -25.94 -24.61
N ARG A 50 6.20 -26.39 -25.86
CA ARG A 50 6.29 -25.56 -27.06
C ARG A 50 4.90 -24.96 -27.28
N GLY A 51 4.69 -23.76 -26.73
CA GLY A 51 3.56 -22.91 -27.08
C GLY A 51 2.21 -23.39 -26.55
N ARG A 52 1.48 -22.45 -25.96
CA ARG A 52 0.16 -22.60 -25.32
C ARG A 52 0.12 -23.61 -24.16
N LEU A 53 -0.26 -23.11 -22.99
CA LEU A 53 -0.78 -23.93 -21.90
C LEU A 53 -1.85 -24.89 -22.44
N THR A 54 -1.91 -26.09 -21.88
CA THR A 54 -3.03 -27.00 -22.15
C THR A 54 -4.35 -26.31 -21.78
N LYS A 55 -5.47 -26.72 -22.39
CA LYS A 55 -6.79 -26.16 -22.06
C LYS A 55 -7.09 -26.27 -20.56
N ALA A 56 -6.71 -27.39 -19.94
CA ALA A 56 -6.88 -27.62 -18.50
C ALA A 56 -6.06 -26.64 -17.65
N ALA A 57 -4.75 -26.50 -17.93
CA ALA A 57 -3.88 -25.59 -17.20
C ALA A 57 -4.27 -24.11 -17.41
N SER A 58 -4.74 -23.76 -18.62
CA SER A 58 -5.29 -22.44 -18.91
C SER A 58 -6.55 -22.17 -18.09
N ALA A 59 -7.45 -23.16 -17.97
CA ALA A 59 -8.67 -23.04 -17.20
C ALA A 59 -8.41 -22.91 -15.68
N GLU A 60 -7.41 -23.61 -15.16
CA GLU A 60 -6.99 -23.50 -13.76
C GLU A 60 -6.40 -22.11 -13.45
N ARG A 61 -5.47 -21.63 -14.29
CA ARG A 61 -4.94 -20.27 -14.18
C ARG A 61 -6.05 -19.23 -14.25
N ASN A 62 -7.00 -19.39 -15.18
CA ASN A 62 -8.11 -18.45 -15.35
C ASN A 62 -9.02 -18.44 -14.11
N ARG A 63 -9.28 -19.61 -13.48
CA ARG A 63 -10.00 -19.69 -12.20
C ARG A 63 -9.28 -18.93 -11.08
N ALA A 64 -7.96 -19.08 -10.98
CA ALA A 64 -7.17 -18.36 -9.99
C ALA A 64 -7.19 -16.83 -10.23
N ILE A 65 -7.06 -16.39 -11.49
CA ILE A 65 -7.19 -14.98 -11.88
C ILE A 65 -8.56 -14.43 -11.49
N VAL A 66 -9.64 -15.16 -11.78
CA VAL A 66 -11.01 -14.77 -11.43
C VAL A 66 -11.18 -14.64 -9.93
N GLN A 67 -10.63 -15.57 -9.14
CA GLN A 67 -10.68 -15.51 -7.68
C GLN A 67 -9.95 -14.28 -7.13
N ASP A 68 -8.76 -13.96 -7.66
CA ASP A 68 -7.99 -12.78 -7.27
C ASP A 68 -8.71 -11.46 -7.63
N LEU A 69 -9.46 -11.44 -8.75
CA LEU A 69 -10.19 -10.25 -9.21
C LEU A 69 -11.53 -10.04 -8.49
N ARG A 70 -12.17 -11.09 -7.98
CA ARG A 70 -13.48 -11.01 -7.32
C ARG A 70 -13.45 -10.05 -6.12
N GLY A 71 -14.53 -9.28 -5.97
CA GLY A 71 -14.73 -8.39 -4.82
C GLY A 71 -13.71 -7.25 -4.68
N GLY A 72 -12.92 -6.96 -5.74
CA GLY A 72 -11.87 -5.93 -5.70
C GLY A 72 -10.63 -6.35 -4.91
N GLY A 73 -10.36 -7.66 -4.78
CA GLY A 73 -9.18 -8.17 -4.07
C GLY A 73 -7.86 -7.72 -4.69
N MET A 74 -7.69 -7.92 -6.01
CA MET A 74 -6.49 -7.58 -6.76
C MET A 74 -6.81 -6.67 -7.96
N SER A 75 -5.90 -5.74 -8.26
CA SER A 75 -6.02 -4.89 -9.46
C SER A 75 -5.64 -5.64 -10.74
N ILE A 76 -6.16 -5.21 -11.89
CA ILE A 76 -5.77 -5.76 -13.21
C ILE A 76 -4.24 -5.69 -13.41
N LYS A 77 -3.61 -4.58 -13.00
CA LYS A 77 -2.16 -4.41 -13.06
C LYS A 77 -1.43 -5.41 -12.17
N GLY A 78 -1.92 -5.62 -10.95
CA GLY A 78 -1.37 -6.61 -10.01
C GLY A 78 -1.51 -8.04 -10.53
N ALA A 79 -2.67 -8.39 -11.09
CA ALA A 79 -2.91 -9.69 -11.71
C ALA A 79 -2.03 -9.90 -12.96
N ALA A 80 -1.90 -8.88 -13.81
CA ALA A 80 -1.01 -8.91 -14.98
C ALA A 80 0.43 -9.24 -14.59
N THR A 81 0.96 -8.58 -13.55
CA THR A 81 2.30 -8.86 -13.02
C THR A 81 2.39 -10.25 -12.37
N LYS A 82 1.40 -10.65 -11.57
CA LYS A 82 1.41 -11.95 -10.86
C LYS A 82 1.36 -13.15 -11.82
N TYR A 83 0.57 -13.04 -12.89
CA TYR A 83 0.31 -14.15 -13.81
C TYR A 83 1.10 -14.06 -15.13
N ASP A 84 2.00 -13.08 -15.26
CA ASP A 84 2.79 -12.82 -16.45
C ASP A 84 1.92 -12.74 -17.72
N LEU A 85 0.87 -11.92 -17.63
CA LEU A 85 -0.11 -11.71 -18.69
C LEU A 85 -0.28 -10.24 -18.98
N SER A 86 -0.62 -9.90 -20.22
CA SER A 86 -1.01 -8.53 -20.54
C SER A 86 -2.32 -8.18 -19.83
N GLY A 87 -2.48 -6.89 -19.49
CA GLY A 87 -3.74 -6.40 -18.89
C GLY A 87 -4.96 -6.64 -19.79
N TYR A 88 -4.76 -6.76 -21.11
CA TYR A 88 -5.80 -7.17 -22.06
C TYR A 88 -6.29 -8.59 -21.77
N TRP A 89 -5.39 -9.57 -21.63
CA TRP A 89 -5.76 -10.96 -21.36
C TRP A 89 -6.46 -11.12 -20.00
N ILE A 90 -6.04 -10.36 -18.99
CA ILE A 90 -6.72 -10.34 -17.69
C ILE A 90 -8.18 -9.87 -17.82
N LYS A 91 -8.43 -8.81 -18.59
CA LYS A 91 -9.79 -8.31 -18.86
C LYS A 91 -10.62 -9.34 -19.62
N GLU A 92 -10.04 -9.97 -20.63
CA GLU A 92 -10.72 -10.95 -21.46
C GLU A 92 -11.13 -12.19 -20.64
N ILE A 93 -10.23 -12.68 -19.78
CA ILE A 93 -10.51 -13.79 -18.86
C ILE A 93 -11.65 -13.42 -17.89
N ALA A 94 -11.63 -12.20 -17.33
CA ALA A 94 -12.67 -11.75 -16.42
C ALA A 94 -14.05 -11.70 -17.11
N LYS A 95 -14.09 -11.14 -18.34
CA LYS A 95 -15.29 -11.08 -19.18
C LYS A 95 -15.84 -12.48 -19.51
N GLN A 96 -14.97 -13.39 -19.93
CA GLN A 96 -15.35 -14.78 -20.28
C GLN A 96 -15.90 -15.57 -19.09
N ASN A 97 -15.58 -15.17 -17.85
CA ASN A 97 -16.02 -15.85 -16.63
C ASN A 97 -17.11 -15.06 -15.88
N GLY A 98 -17.76 -14.09 -16.53
CA GLY A 98 -18.87 -13.33 -15.94
C GLY A 98 -18.48 -12.48 -14.73
N VAL A 99 -17.19 -12.23 -14.53
CA VAL A 99 -16.73 -11.31 -13.49
C VAL A 99 -16.96 -9.91 -14.00
N SER A 100 -18.03 -9.27 -13.51
CA SER A 100 -18.22 -7.83 -13.69
C SER A 100 -17.05 -7.13 -13.03
N LEU A 101 -16.06 -6.72 -13.83
CA LEU A 101 -14.95 -5.92 -13.36
C LEU A 101 -15.54 -4.60 -12.89
N PRO A 102 -15.49 -4.29 -11.58
CA PRO A 102 -16.00 -3.03 -11.11
C PRO A 102 -15.28 -1.91 -11.87
N PRO A 103 -15.97 -0.85 -12.34
CA PRO A 103 -15.31 0.37 -12.77
C PRO A 103 -14.23 0.73 -11.73
N SER A 104 -13.07 1.23 -12.21
CA SER A 104 -11.88 1.52 -11.39
C SER A 104 -12.15 2.05 -9.95
N PRO A 105 -13.17 2.90 -9.70
CA PRO A 105 -13.55 3.32 -8.35
C PRO A 105 -14.03 2.18 -7.42
N GLN A 106 -14.84 1.25 -7.92
CA GLN A 106 -15.43 0.13 -7.15
C GLN A 106 -14.39 -0.97 -6.84
N MET A 107 -13.39 -1.18 -7.70
CA MET A 107 -12.29 -2.13 -7.45
C MET A 107 -11.49 -1.77 -6.20
N HIS A 108 -11.50 -0.48 -5.85
CA HIS A 108 -10.83 0.03 -4.67
C HIS A 108 -11.80 0.37 -3.53
N ALA A 109 -13.10 0.05 -3.62
CA ALA A 109 -14.08 0.45 -2.62
C ALA A 109 -13.69 0.02 -1.19
N LYS A 110 -13.17 -1.20 -1.02
CA LYS A 110 -12.68 -1.67 0.29
C LYS A 110 -11.50 -0.83 0.80
N ARG A 111 -10.51 -0.56 -0.06
CA ARG A 111 -9.34 0.28 0.25
C ARG A 111 -9.75 1.74 0.51
N ASN A 112 -10.64 2.28 -0.31
CA ASN A 112 -11.10 3.66 -0.25
C ASN A 112 -11.91 3.92 1.03
N ARG A 113 -12.79 2.99 1.42
CA ARG A 113 -13.47 3.01 2.73
C ARG A 113 -12.48 2.97 3.89
N ALA A 114 -11.41 2.16 3.79
CA ALA A 114 -10.36 2.10 4.81
C ALA A 114 -9.56 3.42 4.90
N ILE A 115 -9.19 4.00 3.75
CA ILE A 115 -8.58 5.33 3.66
C ILE A 115 -9.48 6.39 4.28
N ALA A 116 -10.77 6.41 3.94
CA ALA A 116 -11.73 7.35 4.48
C ALA A 116 -11.91 7.20 6.00
N ARG A 117 -11.88 5.96 6.52
CA ARG A 117 -11.91 5.69 7.97
C ARG A 117 -10.68 6.26 8.67
N ASP A 118 -9.49 6.04 8.14
CA ASP A 118 -8.25 6.56 8.72
C ASP A 118 -8.23 8.11 8.72
N VAL A 119 -8.66 8.74 7.63
CA VAL A 119 -8.74 10.20 7.53
C VAL A 119 -9.79 10.78 8.49
N ARG A 120 -10.96 10.12 8.60
CA ARG A 120 -12.04 10.47 9.54
C ARG A 120 -11.60 10.29 11.00
N GLY A 121 -10.76 9.29 11.27
CA GLY A 121 -10.10 9.06 12.56
C GLY A 121 -8.98 10.06 12.90
N GLY A 122 -8.73 11.06 12.05
CA GLY A 122 -7.80 12.16 12.33
C GLY A 122 -6.39 11.98 11.78
N MET A 123 -6.10 10.87 11.08
CA MET A 123 -4.79 10.65 10.46
C MET A 123 -4.55 11.69 9.34
N ARG A 124 -3.32 12.22 9.24
CA ARG A 124 -2.98 13.20 8.22
C ARG A 124 -2.88 12.52 6.85
N CYS A 125 -3.20 13.25 5.78
CA CYS A 125 -3.13 12.72 4.42
C CYS A 125 -1.74 12.19 4.05
N ILE A 126 -0.66 12.74 4.63
CA ILE A 126 0.71 12.25 4.46
C ILE A 126 0.96 10.89 5.12
N GLU A 127 0.42 10.67 6.31
CA GLU A 127 0.56 9.40 7.04
C GLU A 127 -0.26 8.31 6.34
N VAL A 128 -1.48 8.66 5.91
CA VAL A 128 -2.33 7.77 5.11
C VAL A 128 -1.69 7.47 3.75
N ALA A 129 -1.09 8.46 3.09
CA ALA A 129 -0.38 8.28 1.82
C ALA A 129 0.74 7.24 1.95
N THR A 130 1.58 7.35 2.99
CA THR A 130 2.62 6.37 3.30
C THR A 130 2.03 5.00 3.59
N LYS A 131 1.00 4.91 4.44
CA LYS A 131 0.35 3.66 4.84
C LYS A 131 -0.20 2.85 3.66
N TYR A 132 -0.76 3.52 2.66
CA TYR A 132 -1.41 2.87 1.51
C TYR A 132 -0.57 2.92 0.22
N GLY A 133 0.64 3.45 0.25
CA GLY A 133 1.50 3.59 -0.93
C GLY A 133 0.89 4.48 -2.03
N LEU A 134 0.17 5.54 -1.64
CA LEU A 134 -0.51 6.46 -2.55
C LEU A 134 0.00 7.89 -2.37
N THR A 135 -0.27 8.75 -3.35
CA THR A 135 0.07 10.17 -3.22
C THR A 135 -0.94 10.91 -2.33
N GLN A 136 -0.50 11.94 -1.61
CA GLN A 136 -1.39 12.77 -0.78
C GLN A 136 -2.61 13.33 -1.56
N PRO A 137 -2.46 13.82 -2.81
CA PRO A 137 -3.63 14.25 -3.60
C PRO A 137 -4.60 13.12 -3.92
N SER A 138 -4.12 11.88 -4.01
CA SER A 138 -4.98 10.70 -4.22
C SER A 138 -5.79 10.39 -2.96
N ILE A 139 -5.17 10.45 -1.79
CA ILE A 139 -5.87 10.33 -0.50
C ILE A 139 -6.95 11.39 -0.38
N TRP A 140 -6.62 12.64 -0.73
CA TRP A 140 -7.54 13.75 -0.67
C TRP A 140 -8.80 13.52 -1.54
N ARG A 141 -8.62 13.10 -2.79
CA ARG A 141 -9.73 12.76 -3.70
C ARG A 141 -10.56 11.57 -3.21
N ILE A 142 -9.91 10.53 -2.70
CA ILE A 142 -10.58 9.34 -2.16
C ILE A 142 -11.44 9.71 -0.94
N ALA A 143 -10.89 10.50 -0.01
CA ALA A 143 -11.62 10.94 1.18
C ALA A 143 -12.85 11.78 0.82
N GLN A 144 -12.71 12.70 -0.15
CA GLN A 144 -13.84 13.51 -0.63
C GLN A 144 -14.92 12.64 -1.29
N ALA A 145 -14.54 11.68 -2.13
CA ALA A 145 -15.46 10.77 -2.80
C ALA A 145 -16.23 9.86 -1.81
N GLU A 146 -15.64 9.55 -0.65
CA GLU A 146 -16.24 8.78 0.45
C GLU A 146 -16.97 9.66 1.49
N GLY A 147 -17.24 10.93 1.14
CA GLY A 147 -18.00 11.86 1.95
C GLY A 147 -17.30 12.34 3.23
N VAL A 148 -15.96 12.29 3.28
CA VAL A 148 -15.21 12.90 4.37
C VAL A 148 -15.15 14.40 4.11
N ASP A 149 -15.61 15.21 5.06
CA ASP A 149 -15.46 16.66 4.98
C ASP A 149 -13.98 17.06 5.12
N MET A 150 -13.43 17.58 4.03
CA MET A 150 -12.05 18.03 3.91
C MET A 150 -11.95 19.57 3.81
N SER A 151 -13.07 20.28 3.96
CA SER A 151 -13.17 21.75 3.79
C SER A 151 -12.30 22.52 4.79
N GLY A 152 -12.15 22.00 6.02
CA GLY A 152 -11.21 22.55 7.02
C GLY A 152 -9.75 22.09 6.89
N ARG A 153 -9.44 21.24 5.89
CA ARG A 153 -8.10 20.62 5.71
C ARG A 153 -7.41 21.06 4.42
N ARG A 154 -8.11 21.74 3.52
CA ARG A 154 -7.53 22.44 2.35
C ARG A 154 -6.99 23.79 2.79
N GLY A 155 -5.74 23.83 3.26
CA GLY A 155 -5.12 25.11 3.57
C GLY A 155 -3.99 25.09 4.59
N SER A 156 -3.02 24.17 4.46
CA SER A 156 -1.74 24.34 5.17
C SER A 156 -0.75 25.18 4.35
N ARG A 157 -1.24 26.26 3.73
CA ARG A 157 -0.43 27.44 3.47
C ARG A 157 -1.00 28.56 4.36
N GLY A 158 -0.52 28.60 5.60
CA GLY A 158 -0.75 29.73 6.48
C GLY A 158 -2.10 29.78 7.19
N HIS A 159 -2.36 28.83 8.10
CA HIS A 159 -3.19 29.15 9.26
C HIS A 159 -2.59 28.48 10.50
N ARG A 160 -2.25 29.34 11.48
CA ARG A 160 -1.76 28.98 12.82
C ARG A 160 -2.50 27.74 13.31
N GLU A 161 -1.79 26.64 13.52
CA GLU A 161 -2.34 25.47 14.20
C GLU A 161 -3.01 25.95 15.49
N ARG A 162 -4.32 25.69 15.63
CA ARG A 162 -4.98 25.88 16.93
C ARG A 162 -4.19 25.00 17.92
N PRO A 163 -3.60 25.57 18.98
CA PRO A 163 -2.79 24.78 19.91
C PRO A 163 -3.64 23.61 20.42
N ARG A 164 -3.06 22.40 20.40
CA ARG A 164 -3.69 21.20 20.95
C ARG A 164 -4.09 21.49 22.40
N GLU A 165 -5.07 20.78 22.94
CA GLU A 165 -5.52 21.01 24.33
C GLU A 165 -4.36 20.96 25.34
N ARG A 166 -3.43 20.02 25.14
CA ARG A 166 -2.16 19.94 25.88
C ARG A 166 -1.30 21.20 25.76
N ASP A 167 -1.22 21.82 24.58
CA ASP A 167 -0.49 23.06 24.38
C ASP A 167 -1.21 24.25 25.02
N ARG A 168 -2.55 24.26 25.05
CA ARG A 168 -3.32 25.30 25.73
C ARG A 168 -3.07 25.26 27.23
N GLU A 169 -3.09 24.06 27.81
CA GLU A 169 -2.83 23.88 29.23
C GLU A 169 -1.40 24.31 29.60
N ARG A 170 -0.40 23.84 28.86
CA ARG A 170 0.99 24.30 29.02
C ARG A 170 1.10 25.82 28.90
N ASN A 171 0.44 26.42 27.91
CA ASN A 171 0.50 27.86 27.69
C ASN A 171 -0.17 28.65 28.82
N ARG A 172 -1.26 28.14 29.43
CA ARG A 172 -1.87 28.73 30.64
C ARG A 172 -0.90 28.74 31.80
N GLN A 173 -0.23 27.62 32.05
CA GLN A 173 0.77 27.49 33.12
C GLN A 173 1.97 28.41 32.87
N ILE A 174 2.45 28.52 31.63
CA ILE A 174 3.50 29.47 31.25
C ILE A 174 3.09 30.91 31.59
N VAL A 175 1.85 31.31 31.31
CA VAL A 175 1.37 32.66 31.65
C VAL A 175 1.27 32.87 33.15
N GLN A 176 0.85 31.86 33.91
CA GLN A 176 0.78 31.92 35.38
C GLN A 176 2.18 32.06 36.00
N ASP A 177 3.15 31.26 35.57
CA ASP A 177 4.53 31.33 36.05
C ASP A 177 5.16 32.70 35.78
N LEU A 178 4.91 33.27 34.58
CA LEU A 178 5.37 34.62 34.24
C LEU A 178 4.68 35.70 35.10
N LYS A 179 3.39 35.53 35.43
CA LYS A 179 2.67 36.44 36.35
C LYS A 179 3.18 36.32 37.79
N ALA A 180 3.63 35.14 38.20
CA ALA A 180 4.25 34.88 39.49
C ALA A 180 5.70 35.39 39.59
N GLY A 181 6.23 36.04 38.54
CA GLY A 181 7.54 36.69 38.55
C GLY A 181 8.68 35.86 37.97
N MET A 182 8.42 34.65 37.46
CA MET A 182 9.46 33.83 36.82
C MET A 182 9.98 34.51 35.54
N SER A 183 11.29 34.52 35.34
CA SER A 183 11.87 35.14 34.16
C SER A 183 11.63 34.28 32.91
N ARG A 184 11.55 34.92 31.74
CA ARG A 184 11.40 34.21 30.45
C ARG A 184 12.52 33.18 30.19
N LYS A 185 13.69 33.37 30.80
CA LYS A 185 14.82 32.42 30.69
C LYS A 185 14.53 31.16 31.49
N GLU A 186 14.06 31.29 32.71
CA GLU A 186 13.72 30.16 33.59
C GLU A 186 12.51 29.39 33.04
N THR A 187 11.48 30.10 32.57
CA THR A 187 10.30 29.47 31.95
C THR A 187 10.67 28.72 30.66
N ALA A 188 11.58 29.25 29.84
CA ALA A 188 12.08 28.58 28.65
C ALA A 188 12.74 27.23 29.00
N THR A 189 13.59 27.22 30.03
CA THR A 189 14.22 25.99 30.53
C THR A 189 13.19 25.02 31.10
N LYS A 190 12.27 25.49 31.97
CA LYS A 190 11.25 24.66 32.62
C LYS A 190 10.35 23.91 31.62
N TYR A 191 9.98 24.56 30.52
CA TYR A 191 9.06 24.00 29.54
C TYR A 191 9.73 23.47 28.26
N GLY A 192 11.06 23.51 28.17
CA GLY A 192 11.81 23.07 26.99
C GLY A 192 11.49 23.86 25.72
N LEU A 193 11.24 25.16 25.85
CA LEU A 193 10.85 26.04 24.74
C LEU A 193 11.88 27.15 24.52
N SER A 194 11.92 27.72 23.31
CA SER A 194 12.78 28.88 23.05
C SER A 194 12.24 30.13 23.76
N ARG A 195 13.16 31.04 24.14
CA ARG A 195 12.79 32.34 24.75
C ARG A 195 11.82 33.14 23.87
N ASN A 196 11.97 33.06 22.55
CA ASN A 196 11.07 33.70 21.59
C ASN A 196 9.66 33.11 21.67
N ARG A 197 9.54 31.78 21.78
CA ARG A 197 8.26 31.10 21.92
C ARG A 197 7.55 31.47 23.23
N ILE A 198 8.29 31.58 24.33
CA ILE A 198 7.75 32.09 25.60
C ILE A 198 7.22 33.52 25.45
N GLY A 199 7.97 34.38 24.74
CA GLY A 199 7.55 35.77 24.46
C GLY A 199 6.30 35.88 23.57
N GLU A 200 6.09 34.97 22.63
CA GLU A 200 4.85 34.86 21.86
C GLU A 200 3.66 34.46 22.73
N ILE A 201 3.82 33.42 23.56
CA ILE A 201 2.77 32.93 24.45
C ILE A 201 2.33 34.02 25.44
N ALA A 202 3.29 34.75 26.02
CA ALA A 202 3.03 35.86 26.93
C ALA A 202 2.24 37.00 26.27
N ARG A 203 2.53 37.33 25.01
CA ARG A 203 1.81 38.38 24.26
C ARG A 203 0.37 37.97 23.95
N HIS A 204 0.16 36.72 23.56
CA HIS A 204 -1.18 36.21 23.25
C HIS A 204 -2.05 36.00 24.50
N GLY A 205 -1.45 35.69 25.65
CA GLY A 205 -2.16 35.57 26.93
C GLY A 205 -2.64 36.89 27.53
N LYS A 206 -2.05 38.03 27.14
CA LYS A 206 -2.49 39.37 27.60
C LYS A 206 -3.67 39.94 26.80
N ALA A 207 -3.92 39.44 25.59
CA ALA A 207 -4.99 39.96 24.72
C ALA A 207 -6.39 39.34 25.00
N THR A 208 -6.48 38.46 26.00
CA THR A 208 -7.70 37.72 26.37
C THR A 208 -8.05 37.84 27.86
N SER A 209 -7.37 38.76 28.57
CA SER A 209 -7.70 39.18 29.95
C SER A 209 -8.17 40.62 29.90
#